data_AF-A0AAE9IKJ9-F1
#
_entry.id   AF-A0AAE9IKJ9-F1
#
_cell.length_a   1.000
_cell.length_b   1.000
_cell.length_c   1.000
_cell.angle_alpha   90.00
_cell.angle_beta   90.00
_cell.angle_gamma   90.00
#
_symmetry.space_group_name_H-M   'P 1'
#
loop_
_entity.id
_entity.type
_entity.pdbx_description
1 polymer ?
#
loop_
_entity_poly.entity_id
_entity_poly.type
_entity_poly.pdbx_seq_one_letter_code
_entity_poly.pdbx_strand_id
1 'polypeptide(L)' 'MRIPRDLLAEIEEIASLTERSRSWVIVRAMKAYLAAEGREIRDIAKARCAIENGEGIDLDTVIEEAEAIIKGAAA' A
#
# COMPACT_ATOMS: atom_id res chain seq x y z
N MET A 1 17.41 13.99 -8.80
CA MET A 1 17.52 12.87 -7.83
C MET A 1 18.91 12.24 -8.00
N ARG A 2 19.64 11.98 -6.93
CA ARG A 2 20.92 11.26 -7.02
C ARG A 2 20.66 9.76 -6.88
N ILE A 3 21.15 8.97 -7.84
CA ILE A 3 21.00 7.51 -7.86
C ILE A 3 22.40 6.90 -7.72
N PRO A 4 22.60 5.91 -6.84
CA PRO A 4 23.84 5.13 -6.77
C PRO A 4 24.22 4.52 -8.12
N ARG A 5 25.52 4.41 -8.41
CA ARG A 5 26.01 4.00 -9.74
C ARG A 5 25.67 2.55 -10.07
N ASP A 6 25.76 1.68 -9.08
CA ASP A 6 25.34 0.27 -9.14
C ASP A 6 23.86 0.15 -9.50
N LEU A 7 22.99 0.86 -8.77
CA LEU A 7 21.55 0.84 -9.06
C LEU A 7 21.22 1.41 -10.46
N LEU A 8 21.93 2.46 -10.89
CA LEU A 8 21.75 3.01 -12.23
C LEU A 8 22.15 1.98 -13.31
N ALA A 9 23.21 1.21 -13.10
CA ALA A 9 23.65 0.17 -14.02
C ALA A 9 22.58 -0.94 -14.16
N GLU A 10 21.98 -1.39 -13.06
CA GLU A 10 20.89 -2.38 -13.09
C GLU A 10 19.65 -1.84 -13.83
N ILE A 11 19.30 -0.56 -13.61
CA ILE A 11 18.19 0.09 -14.34
C ILE A 11 18.49 0.15 -15.84
N GLU A 12 19.72 0.45 -16.22
CA GLU A 12 20.17 0.51 -17.62
C GLU A 12 20.13 -0.87 -18.29
N GLU A 13 20.53 -1.92 -17.59
CA GLU A 13 20.45 -3.30 -18.06
C GLU A 13 19.00 -3.70 -18.35
N ILE A 14 18.09 -3.48 -17.39
CA ILE A 14 16.66 -3.78 -17.56
C ILE A 14 16.06 -2.97 -18.71
N ALA A 15 16.41 -1.69 -18.80
CA ALA A 15 15.94 -0.82 -19.88
C ALA A 15 16.40 -1.36 -21.26
N SER A 16 17.65 -1.80 -21.36
CA SER A 16 18.20 -2.41 -22.58
C SER A 16 17.49 -3.71 -22.94
N LEU A 17 17.36 -4.64 -21.98
CA LEU A 17 16.73 -5.95 -22.19
C LEU A 17 15.24 -5.84 -22.58
N THR A 18 14.58 -4.75 -22.18
CA THR A 18 13.15 -4.53 -22.46
C THR A 18 12.89 -3.57 -23.61
N GLU A 19 13.93 -3.03 -24.26
CA GLU A 19 13.82 -2.00 -25.30
C GLU A 19 12.98 -0.79 -24.84
N ARG A 20 13.26 -0.32 -23.62
CA ARG A 20 12.60 0.83 -22.98
C ARG A 20 13.62 1.84 -22.49
N SER A 21 13.14 3.03 -22.12
CA SER A 21 13.99 4.05 -21.51
C SER A 21 14.20 3.79 -20.02
N ARG A 22 15.32 4.26 -19.46
CA ARG A 22 15.54 4.29 -18.00
C ARG A 22 14.37 4.93 -17.25
N SER A 23 13.85 6.03 -17.77
CA SER A 23 12.69 6.73 -17.20
C SER A 23 11.45 5.83 -17.13
N TRP A 24 11.23 4.98 -18.13
CA TRP A 24 10.11 4.03 -18.10
C TRP A 24 10.26 3.02 -16.96
N VAL A 25 11.45 2.42 -16.78
CA VAL A 25 11.75 1.47 -15.70
C VAL A 25 11.55 2.14 -14.34
N ILE A 26 12.10 3.34 -14.18
CA ILE A 26 12.02 4.13 -12.95
C ILE A 26 10.57 4.49 -12.60
N VAL A 27 9.79 4.99 -13.56
CA VAL A 27 8.38 5.33 -13.34
C VAL A 27 7.55 4.09 -13.01
N ARG A 28 7.84 2.96 -13.66
CA ARG A 28 7.17 1.68 -13.38
C ARG A 28 7.45 1.22 -11.94
N ALA A 29 8.72 1.23 -11.52
CA ALA A 29 9.11 0.87 -10.16
C ALA A 29 8.45 1.78 -9.11
N MET A 30 8.45 3.10 -9.33
CA MET A 30 7.79 4.05 -8.43
C MET A 30 6.27 3.82 -8.33
N LYS A 31 5.60 3.53 -9.45
CA LYS A 31 4.16 3.18 -9.43
C LYS A 31 3.90 1.91 -8.63
N ALA A 32 4.75 0.89 -8.77
CA ALA A 32 4.63 -0.34 -8.01
C ALA A 32 4.80 -0.09 -6.51
N TYR A 33 5.84 0.64 -6.10
CA TYR A 33 6.05 1.03 -4.69
C TYR A 33 4.83 1.79 -4.12
N LEU A 34 4.32 2.78 -4.85
CA LEU A 34 3.16 3.58 -4.39
C LEU A 34 1.88 2.76 -4.26
N ALA A 35 1.71 1.73 -5.10
CA ALA A 35 0.54 0.86 -5.08
C ALA A 35 0.59 -0.18 -3.96
N ALA A 36 1.80 -0.61 -3.56
CA ALA A 36 2.09 -1.54 -2.48
C ALA A 36 2.37 -0.77 -1.17
N GLU A 37 3.64 -0.62 -0.79
CA GLU A 37 4.09 0.02 0.46
C GLU A 37 3.48 1.41 0.67
N GLY A 38 3.44 2.22 -0.40
CA GLY A 38 2.87 3.57 -0.33
C GLY A 38 1.37 3.57 0.00
N ARG A 39 0.62 2.49 -0.29
CA ARG A 39 -0.78 2.35 0.11
C ARG A 39 -0.88 2.06 1.60
N GLU A 40 -0.13 1.07 2.08
CA GLU A 40 -0.12 0.68 3.49
C GLU A 40 0.27 1.84 4.41
N ILE A 41 1.32 2.58 4.07
CA ILE A 41 1.74 3.77 4.82
C ILE A 41 0.59 4.79 4.92
N ARG A 42 -0.14 5.01 3.81
CA ARG A 42 -1.26 5.95 3.78
C ARG A 42 -2.46 5.44 4.58
N ASP A 43 -2.75 4.15 4.52
CA ASP A 43 -3.87 3.55 5.23
C ASP A 43 -3.64 3.55 6.74
N ILE A 44 -2.42 3.26 7.20
CA ILE A 44 -2.03 3.41 8.61
C ILE A 44 -2.13 4.87 9.05
N ALA A 45 -1.63 5.82 8.23
CA ALA A 45 -1.73 7.24 8.56
C ALA A 45 -3.19 7.70 8.70
N LYS A 46 -4.09 7.23 7.83
CA LYS A 46 -5.53 7.50 7.92
C LYS A 46 -6.14 6.88 9.17
N ALA A 47 -5.81 5.62 9.48
CA ALA A 47 -6.33 4.94 10.67
C ALA A 47 -5.94 5.68 11.96
N ARG A 48 -4.71 6.17 12.05
CA ARG A 48 -4.27 7.00 13.19
C ARG A 48 -5.08 8.30 13.31
N CYS A 49 -5.32 8.98 12.19
CA CYS A 49 -6.14 10.19 12.15
C CYS A 49 -7.59 9.92 12.59
N ALA A 50 -8.19 8.82 12.13
CA ALA A 50 -9.54 8.42 12.53
C ALA A 50 -9.64 8.18 14.05
N ILE A 51 -8.66 7.51 14.64
CA ILE A 51 -8.59 7.32 16.10
C ILE A 51 -8.49 8.68 16.82
N GLU A 52 -7.62 9.58 16.36
CA GLU A 52 -7.46 10.92 16.93
C GLU A 52 -8.74 11.77 16.83
N ASN A 53 -9.55 11.57 15.80
CA ASN A 53 -10.84 12.23 15.61
C ASN A 53 -12.00 11.56 16.38
N GLY A 54 -11.76 10.47 17.10
CA GLY A 54 -12.80 9.73 17.81
C GLY A 54 -13.70 8.88 16.90
N GLU A 55 -13.26 8.57 15.68
CA GLU A 55 -13.97 7.71 14.72
C GLU A 55 -13.69 6.21 14.96
N GLY A 56 -13.04 5.86 16.06
CA GLY A 56 -12.82 4.47 16.47
C GLY A 56 -14.11 3.81 16.94
N ILE A 57 -14.26 2.50 16.70
CA ILE A 57 -15.35 1.68 17.22
C ILE A 57 -14.83 0.82 18.38
N ASP A 58 -15.65 0.66 19.42
CA ASP A 58 -15.32 -0.18 20.55
C ASP A 58 -15.33 -1.68 20.17
N LEU A 59 -14.40 -2.45 20.73
CA LEU A 59 -14.23 -3.86 20.39
C LEU A 59 -15.47 -4.68 20.76
N ASP A 60 -16.07 -4.42 21.92
CA ASP A 60 -17.22 -5.20 22.38
C ASP A 60 -18.41 -4.98 21.42
N THR A 61 -18.58 -3.75 20.91
CA THR A 61 -19.58 -3.44 19.88
C THR A 61 -19.33 -4.22 18.59
N VAL A 62 -18.08 -4.33 18.14
CA VAL A 62 -17.72 -5.11 16.94
C VAL A 62 -18.02 -6.61 17.13
N ILE A 63 -17.76 -7.15 18.32
CA ILE A 63 -18.04 -8.56 18.63
C ILE A 63 -19.54 -8.83 18.59
N GLU A 64 -20.35 -7.99 19.22
CA GLU A 64 -21.81 -8.12 19.20
C GLU A 64 -22.39 -8.08 17.78
N GLU A 65 -21.91 -7.16 16.94
CA GLU A 65 -22.32 -7.07 15.53
C GLU A 65 -21.94 -8.32 14.73
N ALA A 66 -20.73 -8.85 14.93
CA ALA A 66 -20.27 -10.06 14.25
C ALA A 66 -21.08 -11.30 14.67
N GLU A 67 -21.39 -11.46 15.96
CA GLU A 67 -22.23 -12.55 16.46
C GLU A 67 -23.65 -12.50 15.87
N ALA A 68 -24.23 -11.30 15.77
CA ALA A 68 -25.55 -11.09 15.18
C ALA A 68 -25.57 -11.51 13.69
N ILE A 69 -24.54 -11.18 12.92
CA ILE A 69 -24.41 -11.57 11.50
C ILE A 69 -24.32 -13.09 11.36
N ILE A 70 -23.48 -13.75 12.17
CA ILE A 70 -23.32 -15.22 12.14
C ILE A 70 -24.63 -15.92 12.45
N LYS A 71 -25.34 -15.46 13.48
CA LYS A 71 -26.63 -16.03 13.88
C LYS A 71 -27.71 -15.81 12.82
N GLY A 72 -27.70 -14.66 12.15
CA GLY A 72 -28.62 -14.35 11.06
C GLY A 72 -28.36 -15.15 9.77
N ALA A 73 -27.11 -15.49 9.49
CA ALA A 73 -26.73 -16.31 8.33
C ALA A 73 -27.01 -17.82 8.53
N ALA A 74 -27.18 -18.26 9.77
CA ALA A 74 -27.50 -19.64 10.14
C ALA A 74 -29.01 -19.94 10.23
N ALA A 75 -29.86 -18.92 10.05
CA ALA A 75 -31.33 -19.00 10.07
C ALA A 75 -31.92 -19.06 8.66
#